data_AF-A0A929I1I6-F1
#
_entry.id   AF-A0A929I1I6-F1
#
_cell.length_a   1.000
_cell.length_b   1.000
_cell.length_c   1.000
_cell.angle_alpha   90.00
_cell.angle_beta   90.00
_cell.angle_gamma   90.00
#
_symmetry.space_group_name_H-M   'P 1'
#
loop_
_entity.id
_entity.type
_entity.pdbx_description
1 polymer ?
#
loop_
_entity_poly.entity_id
_entity_poly.type
_entity_poly.pdbx_seq_one_letter_code
_entity_poly.pdbx_strand_id
1 'polypeptide(L)'
;MGNIELHQAETREIGVDHGEVGAMLLTRWKFPDKICNAIAVHHRSEIPEGTNYDDVAMLRIADVLAHELGLEEGGNPMPPEIHDADLKILEMDENQLEDIRAYLLDLKDGIYDFYRSMS
;
A
#
# COMPACT_ATOMS: atom_id res chain seq x y z
N MET A 1 -22.53 1.93 9.90
CA MET A 1 -21.94 1.41 8.66
C MET A 1 -20.65 0.71 9.05
N GLY A 2 -20.40 -0.50 8.55
CA GLY A 2 -19.47 -1.45 9.16
C GLY A 2 -18.02 -0.97 9.19
N ASN A 3 -17.33 -1.23 10.32
CA ASN A 3 -15.88 -1.13 10.47
C ASN A 3 -15.22 -2.29 9.70
N ILE A 4 -15.15 -2.20 8.38
CA ILE A 4 -14.37 -3.12 7.54
C ILE A 4 -13.52 -2.30 6.58
N GLU A 5 -12.37 -2.83 6.20
CA GLU A 5 -11.47 -2.19 5.23
C GLU A 5 -12.13 -2.15 3.85
N LEU A 6 -11.76 -1.14 3.05
CA LEU A 6 -12.34 -0.92 1.72
C LEU A 6 -12.21 -2.16 0.82
N HIS A 7 -11.04 -2.79 0.77
CA HIS A 7 -10.82 -3.99 -0.07
C HIS A 7 -11.76 -5.15 0.31
N GLN A 8 -12.11 -5.29 1.60
CA GLN A 8 -13.03 -6.32 2.08
C GLN A 8 -14.47 -6.02 1.65
N ALA A 9 -14.87 -4.75 1.71
CA ALA A 9 -16.18 -4.31 1.23
C ALA A 9 -16.32 -4.52 -0.29
N GLU A 10 -15.30 -4.17 -1.06
CA GLU A 10 -15.25 -4.37 -2.51
C GLU A 10 -15.34 -5.86 -2.88
N THR A 11 -14.52 -6.70 -2.24
CA THR A 11 -14.58 -8.16 -2.44
C THR A 11 -15.97 -8.71 -2.14
N ARG A 12 -16.61 -8.25 -1.06
CA ARG A 12 -17.94 -8.72 -0.66
C ARG A 12 -19.04 -8.33 -1.65
N GLU A 13 -19.04 -7.09 -2.13
CA GLU A 13 -20.15 -6.54 -2.92
C GLU A 13 -19.93 -6.69 -4.44
N ILE A 14 -18.68 -6.71 -4.90
CA ILE A 14 -18.28 -6.74 -6.31
C ILE A 14 -17.63 -8.08 -6.70
N GLY A 15 -17.02 -8.78 -5.74
CA GLY A 15 -16.32 -10.05 -5.95
C GLY A 15 -14.82 -9.94 -6.24
N VAL A 16 -14.28 -8.73 -6.18
CA VAL A 16 -12.89 -8.38 -6.50
C VAL A 16 -12.54 -7.07 -5.78
N ASP A 17 -11.30 -6.90 -5.31
CA ASP A 17 -10.82 -5.67 -4.67
C ASP A 17 -10.04 -4.72 -5.60
N HIS A 18 -9.80 -3.49 -5.15
CA HIS A 18 -9.07 -2.49 -5.93
C HIS A 18 -7.61 -2.85 -6.24
N GLY A 19 -6.95 -3.65 -5.40
CA GLY A 19 -5.59 -4.14 -5.67
C GLY A 19 -5.59 -5.09 -6.87
N GLU A 20 -6.55 -6.01 -6.92
CA GLU A 20 -6.74 -6.91 -8.05
C GLU A 20 -7.10 -6.14 -9.34
N VAL A 21 -8.03 -5.18 -9.29
CA VAL A 21 -8.38 -4.35 -10.45
C VAL A 21 -7.19 -3.50 -10.91
N GLY A 22 -6.45 -2.91 -9.98
CA GLY A 22 -5.26 -2.11 -10.26
C GLY A 22 -4.19 -2.94 -10.99
N ALA A 23 -3.94 -4.16 -10.52
CA ALA A 23 -3.04 -5.09 -11.19
C ALA A 23 -3.49 -5.43 -12.62
N MET A 24 -4.79 -5.73 -12.82
CA MET A 24 -5.33 -6.00 -14.17
C MET A 24 -5.09 -4.82 -15.13
N LEU A 25 -5.28 -3.58 -14.66
CA LEU A 25 -5.05 -2.38 -15.44
C LEU A 25 -3.57 -2.20 -15.80
N LEU A 26 -2.67 -2.35 -14.83
CA LEU A 26 -1.23 -2.22 -15.02
C LEU A 26 -0.66 -3.31 -15.94
N THR A 27 -1.16 -4.54 -15.82
CA THR A 27 -0.85 -5.62 -16.77
C THR A 27 -1.31 -5.25 -18.18
N ARG A 28 -2.51 -4.68 -18.33
CA ARG A 28 -3.02 -4.24 -19.64
C ARG A 28 -2.19 -3.11 -20.26
N TRP A 29 -1.60 -2.27 -19.41
CA TRP A 29 -0.66 -1.21 -19.78
C TRP A 29 0.79 -1.69 -19.94
N LYS A 30 1.05 -2.99 -19.75
CA LYS A 30 2.36 -3.64 -19.91
C LYS A 30 3.43 -3.18 -18.90
N PHE A 31 3.01 -2.88 -17.67
CA PHE A 31 3.95 -2.73 -16.57
C PHE A 31 4.62 -4.07 -16.23
N PRO A 32 5.83 -4.07 -15.65
CA PRO A 32 6.49 -5.28 -15.20
C PRO A 32 5.64 -6.12 -14.23
N ASP A 33 5.67 -7.45 -14.40
CA ASP A 33 4.89 -8.39 -13.58
C ASP A 33 5.18 -8.24 -12.08
N LYS A 34 6.43 -7.92 -11.70
CA LYS A 34 6.77 -7.71 -10.29
C LYS A 34 5.94 -6.61 -9.62
N ILE A 35 5.63 -5.53 -10.35
CA ILE A 35 4.80 -4.42 -9.87
C ILE A 35 3.34 -4.86 -9.83
N CYS A 36 2.87 -5.51 -10.90
CA CYS A 36 1.49 -5.98 -10.99
C CYS A 36 1.16 -6.99 -9.88
N ASN A 37 2.06 -7.95 -9.63
CA ASN A 37 1.88 -8.98 -8.61
C ASN A 37 1.88 -8.38 -7.20
N ALA A 38 2.79 -7.44 -6.90
CA ALA A 38 2.82 -6.77 -5.60
C ALA A 38 1.51 -6.03 -5.33
N ILE A 39 1.02 -5.28 -6.31
CA ILE A 39 -0.26 -4.55 -6.22
C ILE A 39 -1.45 -5.52 -6.12
N ALA A 40 -1.43 -6.66 -6.80
CA ALA A 40 -2.53 -7.63 -6.73
C ALA A 40 -2.71 -8.25 -5.33
N VAL A 41 -1.67 -8.30 -4.50
CA VAL A 41 -1.67 -9.08 -3.25
C VAL A 41 -1.38 -8.25 -2.00
N HIS A 42 -1.23 -6.93 -2.10
CA HIS A 42 -0.85 -6.09 -0.95
C HIS A 42 -1.87 -6.12 0.19
N HIS A 43 -3.17 -6.35 -0.06
CA HIS A 43 -4.18 -6.53 1.02
C HIS A 43 -4.26 -7.94 1.61
N ARG A 44 -3.55 -8.93 1.04
CA ARG A 44 -3.63 -10.32 1.53
C ARG A 44 -2.84 -10.48 2.83
N SER A 45 -3.32 -11.27 3.78
CA SER A 45 -2.53 -11.54 5.00
C SER A 45 -1.24 -12.33 4.68
N GLU A 46 -1.29 -13.24 3.72
CA GLU A 46 -0.16 -14.06 3.27
C GLU A 46 0.32 -13.65 1.89
N ILE A 47 1.64 -13.65 1.68
CA ILE A 47 2.27 -13.39 0.39
C ILE A 47 2.32 -14.72 -0.40
N PRO A 48 1.66 -14.84 -1.56
CA PRO A 48 1.64 -16.08 -2.32
C PRO A 48 3.03 -16.46 -2.87
N GLU A 49 3.31 -17.76 -2.91
CA GLU A 49 4.52 -18.29 -3.54
C GLU A 49 4.66 -17.79 -5.00
N GLY A 50 5.89 -17.43 -5.39
CA GLY A 50 6.19 -16.85 -6.70
C GLY A 50 6.04 -15.33 -6.77
N THR A 51 5.61 -14.67 -5.68
CA THR A 51 5.66 -13.21 -5.54
C THR A 51 6.98 -12.79 -4.89
N ASN A 52 7.49 -11.60 -5.23
CA ASN A 52 8.62 -11.02 -4.52
C ASN A 52 8.14 -10.48 -3.16
N TYR A 53 8.69 -11.03 -2.07
CA TYR A 53 8.31 -10.68 -0.71
C TYR A 53 8.70 -9.24 -0.36
N ASP A 54 9.88 -8.78 -0.80
CA ASP A 54 10.39 -7.44 -0.52
C ASP A 54 9.50 -6.38 -1.20
N ASP A 55 9.10 -6.60 -2.45
CA ASP A 55 8.23 -5.68 -3.20
C ASP A 55 6.85 -5.54 -2.51
N VAL A 56 6.28 -6.63 -1.98
CA VAL A 56 5.00 -6.61 -1.26
C VAL A 56 5.14 -5.95 0.11
N ALA A 57 6.14 -6.34 0.89
CA ALA A 57 6.40 -5.78 2.22
C ALA A 57 6.63 -4.27 2.15
N MET A 58 7.43 -3.82 1.17
CA MET A 58 7.68 -2.40 0.93
C MET A 58 6.41 -1.65 0.56
N LEU A 59 5.58 -2.21 -0.33
CA LEU A 59 4.31 -1.59 -0.71
C LEU A 59 3.35 -1.46 0.48
N ARG A 60 3.20 -2.51 1.30
CA ARG A 60 2.35 -2.49 2.50
C ARG A 60 2.80 -1.47 3.52
N ILE A 61 4.10 -1.43 3.83
CA ILE A 61 4.64 -0.46 4.78
C ILE A 61 4.45 0.97 4.24
N ALA A 62 4.70 1.19 2.95
CA ALA A 62 4.48 2.50 2.33
C ALA A 62 3.01 2.93 2.39
N ASP A 63 2.07 2.02 2.14
CA ASP A 63 0.62 2.27 2.23
C ASP A 63 0.20 2.66 3.65
N VAL A 64 0.66 1.91 4.66
CA VAL A 64 0.42 2.23 6.07
C VAL A 64 0.99 3.59 6.45
N LEU A 65 2.24 3.88 6.10
CA LEU A 65 2.87 5.16 6.42
C LEU A 65 2.18 6.34 5.72
N ALA A 66 1.73 6.16 4.47
CA ALA A 66 0.97 7.18 3.77
C ALA A 66 -0.35 7.48 4.49
N HIS A 67 -1.05 6.45 4.98
CA HIS A 67 -2.29 6.62 5.74
C HIS A 67 -2.04 7.23 7.13
N GLU A 68 -1.05 6.73 7.86
CA GLU A 68 -0.65 7.19 9.20
C GLU A 68 -0.33 8.69 9.21
N LEU A 69 0.39 9.17 8.20
CA LEU A 69 0.85 10.57 8.08
C LEU A 69 -0.16 11.48 7.35
N GLY A 70 -1.29 10.92 6.92
CA GLY A 70 -2.34 11.61 6.16
C GLY A 70 -1.87 12.12 4.80
N LEU A 71 -0.97 11.40 4.14
CA LEU A 71 -0.39 11.72 2.83
C LEU A 71 -1.23 11.19 1.65
N GLU A 72 -2.22 10.34 1.93
CA GLU A 72 -3.15 9.84 0.92
C GLU A 72 -4.57 10.42 1.05
N GLU A 73 -5.34 10.34 -0.04
CA GLU A 73 -6.74 10.75 -0.12
C GLU A 73 -7.68 9.55 -0.37
N GLY A 74 -7.22 8.32 -0.09
CA GLY A 74 -7.85 7.06 -0.49
C GLY A 74 -9.22 6.77 0.14
N GLY A 75 -9.63 7.54 1.15
CA GLY A 75 -10.95 7.40 1.77
C GLY A 75 -11.18 6.06 2.46
N ASN A 76 -10.13 5.29 2.75
CA ASN A 76 -10.23 4.02 3.45
C ASN A 76 -10.72 4.28 4.89
N PRO A 77 -11.90 3.78 5.29
CA PRO A 77 -12.47 4.08 6.60
C PRO A 77 -11.72 3.40 7.76
N MET A 78 -10.89 2.41 7.45
CA MET A 78 -10.07 1.68 8.41
C MET A 78 -8.63 1.64 7.89
N PRO A 79 -7.68 2.34 8.53
CA PRO A 79 -6.27 2.31 8.17
C PRO A 79 -5.73 0.88 8.17
N PRO A 80 -4.83 0.52 7.24
CA PRO A 80 -4.05 -0.70 7.39
C PRO A 80 -3.07 -0.58 8.58
N GLU A 81 -2.64 -1.72 9.13
CA GLU A 81 -1.64 -1.81 10.20
C GLU A 81 -0.33 -2.40 9.67
N ILE A 82 0.81 -2.00 10.25
CA ILE A 82 2.11 -2.61 9.91
C ILE A 82 2.14 -4.06 10.42
N HIS A 83 2.48 -5.01 9.55
CA HIS A 83 2.73 -6.38 9.95
C HIS A 83 4.20 -6.58 10.36
N ASP A 84 4.44 -7.17 11.53
CA ASP A 84 5.78 -7.56 12.00
C ASP A 84 6.55 -8.41 10.99
N ALA A 85 5.83 -9.20 10.17
CA ALA A 85 6.42 -10.01 9.12
C ALA A 85 7.06 -9.16 8.02
N ASP A 86 6.43 -8.04 7.64
CA ASP A 86 6.92 -7.15 6.60
C ASP A 86 8.19 -6.42 7.06
N LEU A 87 8.25 -6.00 8.34
CA LEU A 87 9.48 -5.44 8.94
C LEU A 87 10.63 -6.45 8.96
N LYS A 88 10.35 -7.71 9.28
CA LYS A 88 11.36 -8.78 9.25
C LYS A 88 11.85 -9.06 7.83
N ILE A 89 10.97 -9.05 6.84
CA ILE A 89 11.33 -9.24 5.42
C ILE A 89 12.31 -8.15 4.98
N LEU A 90 12.03 -6.89 5.33
CA LEU A 90 12.87 -5.75 4.95
C LEU A 90 14.07 -5.51 5.89
N GLU A 91 14.25 -6.35 6.91
CA GLU A 91 15.26 -6.18 7.96
C GLU A 91 15.23 -4.77 8.60
N MET A 92 14.02 -4.26 8.83
CA MET A 92 13.78 -2.91 9.37
C MET A 92 13.44 -2.95 10.87
N ASP A 93 13.97 -1.98 11.61
CA ASP A 93 13.60 -1.72 13.00
C ASP A 93 12.76 -0.42 13.17
N GLU A 94 12.29 -0.20 14.40
CA GLU A 94 11.46 0.97 14.72
C GLU A 94 12.21 2.30 14.53
N ASN A 95 13.52 2.35 14.75
CA ASN A 95 14.27 3.60 14.55
C ASN A 95 14.30 3.97 13.06
N GLN A 96 14.48 2.97 12.19
CA GLN A 96 14.42 3.18 10.75
C GLN A 96 13.02 3.62 10.28
N LEU A 97 11.95 3.09 10.88
CA LEU A 97 10.59 3.57 10.60
C LEU A 97 10.40 5.01 11.05
N GLU A 98 10.84 5.38 12.25
CA GLU A 98 10.78 6.75 12.75
C GLU A 98 11.57 7.74 11.87
N ASP A 99 12.75 7.33 11.40
CA ASP A 99 13.53 8.13 10.45
C ASP A 99 12.77 8.36 9.13
N ILE A 100 12.10 7.33 8.60
CA ILE A 100 11.27 7.44 7.40
C ILE A 100 10.05 8.33 7.66
N ARG A 101 9.37 8.18 8.80
CA ARG A 101 8.23 9.05 9.18
C ARG A 101 8.65 10.51 9.21
N ALA A 102 9.77 10.82 9.88
CA ALA A 102 10.31 12.17 9.96
C ALA A 102 10.65 12.73 8.57
N TYR A 103 11.27 11.91 7.71
CA TYR A 103 11.60 12.29 6.35
C TYR A 103 10.36 12.57 5.49
N LEU A 104 9.34 11.72 5.56
CA LEU A 104 8.08 11.91 4.82
C LEU A 104 7.31 13.14 5.29
N LEU A 105 7.36 13.46 6.58
CA LEU A 105 6.76 14.67 7.14
C LEU A 105 7.46 15.95 6.63
N ASP A 106 8.79 15.94 6.53
CA ASP A 106 9.54 17.07 5.95
C ASP A 106 9.20 17.28 4.46
N LEU A 107 8.93 16.19 3.73
CA LEU A 107 8.52 16.23 2.32
C LEU A 107 7.03 16.52 2.09
N LYS A 108 6.20 16.55 3.14
CA LYS A 108 4.73 16.57 3.02
C LYS A 108 4.20 17.68 2.12
N ASP A 109 4.69 18.90 2.29
CA ASP A 109 4.26 20.05 1.47
C ASP A 109 4.63 19.85 0.00
N GLY A 110 5.84 19.31 -0.27
CA GLY A 110 6.28 18.99 -1.62
C GLY A 110 5.47 17.87 -2.28
N ILE A 111 5.05 16.88 -1.51
CA ILE A 111 4.16 15.80 -1.97
C ILE A 111 2.80 16.39 -2.39
N TYR A 112 2.20 17.26 -1.58
CA TYR A 112 0.92 17.88 -1.93
C TYR A 112 1.02 18.83 -3.12
N ASP A 113 2.10 19.62 -3.20
CA ASP A 113 2.31 20.52 -4.34
C ASP A 113 2.49 19.73 -5.65
N PHE A 114 3.18 18.58 -5.59
CA PHE A 114 3.26 17.66 -6.72
C PHE A 114 1.87 17.14 -7.13
N TYR A 115 1.05 16.64 -6.19
CA TYR A 115 -0.30 16.19 -6.49
C TYR A 115 -1.17 17.27 -7.14
N ARG A 116 -1.16 18.49 -6.57
CA ARG A 116 -1.88 19.65 -7.11
C ARG A 116 -1.45 20.04 -8.51
N SER A 117 -0.19 19.78 -8.89
CA SER A 117 0.31 20.06 -10.24
C SER A 117 -0.18 19.08 -11.30
N MET A 118 -0.69 17.91 -10.89
CA MET A 118 -1.18 16.85 -11.79
C MET A 118 -2.70 16.89 -12.04
N SER A 119 -3.43 17.73 -11.29
CA SER A 119 -4.90 17.92 -11.35
C SER A 119 -5.28 19.24 -12.02
#